data_AF-A0AA44VXW3-F1
#
_entry.id   AF-A0AA44VXW3-F1
#
_cell.length_a   1.000
_cell.length_b   1.000
_cell.length_c   1.000
_cell.angle_alpha   90.00
_cell.angle_beta   90.00
_cell.angle_gamma   90.00
#
_symmetry.space_group_name_H-M   'P 1'
#
loop_
_entity.id
_entity.type
_entity.pdbx_description
1 polymer ?
#
loop_
_entity_poly.entity_id
_entity_poly.type
_entity_poly.pdbx_seq_one_letter_code
_entity_poly.pdbx_strand_id
1 'polypeptide(L)'
;MLLPFGSEPDFLHRIDEILYPETYSGFNFLHTLFSNYVWSPSCNVIAPINSFGNSISNFSCGETYDLKLLRYVIYISYVVMLLFVFALLRTINKVKGLDFLIEIERIKAVIIALLFPSMIYYLGVAALESITLFLSLLIYVFISRFAVVFLLMLIIFNIDPGSAIVVSGFVLLRNIVVEYNAKFKTKMIISLLICSLCFVVGIEMLTMLFSIPILGSIASVIYEHYTEIYTDVATKYPLILRPFVTFMTGVFMTSDGVKSIIALLLSFLAFCNLIYKSYLVNEFSGFGNKRSLELLAVVAFILSFSFVLPGYTNAKYYIFLLPAIMLSSINLFGLSKVILFNFAMSCLVLFTLLHARM
;
A
#
# COMPACT_ATOMS: atom_id res chain seq x y z
N MET A 1 14.87 2.09 12.86
CA MET A 1 13.83 3.10 12.59
C MET A 1 14.05 4.32 13.49
N LEU A 2 14.02 5.52 12.88
CA LEU A 2 14.12 6.83 13.54
C LEU A 2 12.72 7.36 13.93
N LEU A 3 11.73 6.49 14.07
CA LEU A 3 10.37 6.85 14.46
C LEU A 3 10.02 6.16 15.78
N PRO A 4 9.12 6.74 16.58
CA PRO A 4 8.45 6.05 17.69
C PRO A 4 7.68 4.82 17.22
N PHE A 5 7.52 3.82 18.10
CA PHE A 5 6.68 2.65 17.80
C PHE A 5 5.23 3.07 17.59
N GLY A 6 4.78 4.07 18.36
CA GLY A 6 3.45 4.67 18.29
C GLY A 6 3.14 5.42 16.99
N SER A 7 4.15 5.76 16.18
CA SER A 7 3.94 6.39 14.87
C SER A 7 3.51 5.42 13.79
N GLU A 8 3.36 4.14 14.13
CA GLU A 8 2.74 3.16 13.26
C GLU A 8 1.26 3.46 13.00
N PRO A 9 0.75 3.12 11.80
CA PRO A 9 -0.68 3.21 11.54
C PRO A 9 -1.43 2.26 12.46
N ASP A 10 -2.47 2.75 13.12
CA ASP A 10 -3.41 1.99 13.97
C ASP A 10 -2.77 1.29 15.18
N PHE A 11 -1.59 1.78 15.60
CA PHE A 11 -0.86 1.17 16.70
C PHE A 11 -1.67 1.08 18.01
N LEU A 12 -2.43 2.13 18.34
CA LEU A 12 -3.25 2.18 19.56
C LEU A 12 -4.32 1.09 19.60
N HIS A 13 -4.83 0.65 18.46
CA HIS A 13 -5.79 -0.46 18.40
C HIS A 13 -5.07 -1.81 18.42
N ARG A 14 -3.92 -1.91 17.74
CA ARG A 14 -3.16 -3.17 17.66
C ARG A 14 -2.44 -3.54 18.95
N ILE A 15 -2.01 -2.57 19.75
CA ILE A 15 -1.29 -2.89 20.99
C ILE A 15 -2.15 -3.72 21.95
N ASP A 16 -3.45 -3.46 21.99
CA ASP A 16 -4.39 -4.24 22.78
C ASP A 16 -4.50 -5.68 22.25
N GLU A 17 -4.52 -5.88 20.93
CA GLU A 17 -4.52 -7.21 20.31
C GLU A 17 -3.21 -7.98 20.56
N ILE A 18 -2.08 -7.27 20.61
CA ILE A 18 -0.75 -7.86 20.83
C ILE A 18 -0.55 -8.22 22.32
N LEU A 19 -1.01 -7.37 23.24
CA LEU A 19 -0.83 -7.55 24.69
C LEU A 19 -1.89 -8.48 25.32
N TYR A 20 -3.06 -8.63 24.71
CA TYR A 20 -4.15 -9.49 25.21
C TYR A 20 -4.56 -10.54 24.17
N PRO A 21 -3.72 -11.56 23.91
CA PRO A 21 -3.92 -12.50 22.81
C PRO A 21 -5.04 -13.52 23.05
N GLU A 22 -5.60 -13.61 24.27
CA GLU A 22 -6.70 -14.53 24.60
C GLU A 22 -7.96 -14.29 23.75
N THR A 23 -8.10 -13.09 23.16
CA THR A 23 -9.16 -12.74 22.21
C THR A 23 -8.77 -12.91 20.74
N TYR A 24 -7.48 -12.97 20.40
CA TYR A 24 -6.99 -12.98 19.00
C TYR A 24 -5.84 -13.98 18.79
N SER A 25 -6.19 -15.18 18.34
CA SER A 25 -5.27 -16.32 18.18
C SER A 25 -4.10 -16.12 17.19
N GLY A 26 -4.18 -15.14 16.28
CA GLY A 26 -3.20 -14.92 15.22
C GLY A 26 -1.84 -14.35 15.67
N PHE A 27 -1.78 -13.77 16.88
CA PHE A 27 -0.61 -13.02 17.37
C PHE A 27 0.10 -13.67 18.56
N ASN A 28 -0.24 -14.90 18.94
CA ASN A 28 0.37 -15.60 20.08
C ASN A 28 1.91 -15.60 20.05
N PHE A 29 2.52 -15.64 18.86
CA PHE A 29 3.97 -15.58 18.72
C PHE A 29 4.55 -14.18 19.00
N LEU A 30 3.84 -13.10 18.66
CA LEU A 30 4.26 -11.72 18.96
C LEU A 30 4.05 -11.38 20.43
N HIS A 31 3.00 -11.88 21.07
CA HIS A 31 2.75 -11.61 22.49
C HIS A 31 3.97 -11.88 23.38
N THR A 32 4.68 -12.99 23.14
CA THR A 32 5.90 -13.30 23.90
C THR A 32 7.00 -12.22 23.78
N LEU A 33 7.10 -11.58 22.62
CA LEU A 33 8.08 -10.51 22.33
C LEU A 33 7.65 -9.15 22.89
N PHE A 34 6.34 -8.90 23.01
CA PHE A 34 5.78 -7.64 23.50
C PHE A 34 5.32 -7.66 24.96
N SER A 35 5.37 -8.81 25.62
CA SER A 35 4.92 -9.01 27.02
C SER A 35 5.55 -8.04 28.04
N ASN A 36 6.78 -7.59 27.80
CA ASN A 36 7.49 -6.62 28.65
C ASN A 36 7.43 -5.18 28.12
N TYR A 37 6.68 -4.92 27.04
CA TYR A 37 6.58 -3.59 26.47
C TYR A 37 5.62 -2.71 27.28
N VAL A 38 6.19 -1.75 28.00
CA VAL A 38 5.40 -0.69 28.63
C VAL A 38 5.32 0.47 27.65
N TRP A 39 4.16 0.62 27.01
CA TRP A 39 3.89 1.80 26.19
C TRP A 39 3.81 3.04 27.08
N SER A 40 4.63 4.06 26.77
CA SER A 40 4.53 5.37 27.40
C SER A 40 3.97 6.38 26.39
N PRO A 41 2.78 6.97 26.64
CA PRO A 41 2.17 7.99 25.77
C PRO A 41 2.89 9.35 25.81
N SER A 42 4.04 9.49 26.48
CA SER A 42 4.70 10.79 26.68
C SER A 42 5.43 11.35 25.45
N CYS A 43 5.18 10.81 24.25
CA CYS A 43 5.84 11.25 23.03
C CYS A 43 5.06 12.38 22.37
N ASN A 44 5.52 13.62 22.53
CA ASN A 44 4.91 14.78 21.87
C ASN A 44 5.55 14.95 20.48
N VAL A 45 4.82 14.58 19.43
CA VAL A 45 5.23 14.80 18.03
C VAL A 45 4.51 16.05 17.52
N ILE A 46 5.28 17.10 17.23
CA ILE A 46 4.75 18.34 16.67
C ILE A 46 5.02 18.31 15.16
N ALA A 47 4.03 17.82 14.41
CA ALA A 47 4.04 17.81 12.94
C ALA A 47 2.75 18.45 12.37
N PRO A 48 2.55 19.77 12.54
CA PRO A 48 1.41 20.47 11.95
C PRO A 48 1.26 20.21 10.45
N ILE A 49 0.02 20.16 9.97
CA ILE A 49 -0.28 19.92 8.56
C ILE A 49 0.45 20.94 7.65
N ASN A 50 0.59 22.20 8.12
CA ASN A 50 1.21 23.30 7.38
C ASN A 50 2.69 23.56 7.71
N SER A 51 3.32 22.79 8.61
CA SER A 51 4.71 23.03 8.99
C SER A 51 5.69 22.40 7.99
N PHE A 52 6.78 23.14 7.72
CA PHE A 52 7.91 22.62 6.94
C PHE A 52 8.86 21.75 7.76
N GLY A 53 8.90 21.98 9.08
CA GLY A 53 9.63 21.18 10.04
C GLY A 53 8.70 20.23 10.79
N ASN A 54 9.24 19.09 11.16
CA ASN A 54 8.66 18.21 12.17
C ASN A 54 9.61 18.26 13.38
N SER A 55 9.07 18.30 14.60
CA SER A 55 9.88 18.09 15.80
C SER A 55 9.35 16.92 16.60
N ILE A 56 10.24 16.02 16.97
CA ILE A 56 9.95 14.87 17.82
C ILE A 56 10.62 15.15 19.17
N SER A 57 9.82 15.36 20.22
CA SER A 57 10.36 15.66 21.55
C SER A 57 11.20 14.49 22.11
N ASN A 58 12.40 14.81 22.61
CA ASN A 58 13.33 13.89 23.29
C ASN A 58 13.81 12.65 22.51
N PHE A 59 15.08 12.29 22.66
CA PHE A 59 15.65 11.04 22.13
C PHE A 59 14.94 9.78 22.66
N SER A 60 14.26 9.90 23.81
CA SER A 60 13.44 8.87 24.47
C SER A 60 12.08 8.59 23.81
N CYS A 61 11.64 9.41 22.83
CA CYS A 61 10.50 9.07 21.95
C CYS A 61 10.83 7.89 21.01
N GLY A 62 12.09 7.50 20.90
CA GLY A 62 12.49 6.35 20.10
C GLY A 62 12.12 5.03 20.78
N GLU A 63 11.77 4.04 19.96
CA GLU A 63 11.62 2.65 20.39
C GLU A 63 12.85 2.15 21.16
N THR A 64 12.64 1.20 22.08
CA THR A 64 13.73 0.42 22.68
C THR A 64 14.54 -0.27 21.58
N TYR A 65 15.81 -0.55 21.87
CA TYR A 65 16.71 -1.17 20.90
C TYR A 65 16.16 -2.50 20.38
N ASP A 66 15.54 -3.30 21.25
CA ASP A 66 15.00 -4.63 20.92
C ASP A 66 13.87 -4.55 19.90
N LEU A 67 12.95 -3.59 20.05
CA LEU A 67 11.86 -3.39 19.09
C LEU A 67 12.34 -2.90 17.73
N LYS A 68 13.36 -2.03 17.70
CA LYS A 68 14.00 -1.61 16.44
C LYS A 68 14.59 -2.82 15.73
N LEU A 69 15.31 -3.65 16.48
CA LEU A 69 15.96 -4.85 15.95
C LEU A 69 14.92 -5.85 15.44
N LEU A 70 13.82 -6.05 16.17
CA LEU A 70 12.71 -6.89 15.75
C LEU A 70 12.12 -6.44 14.40
N ARG A 71 11.85 -5.14 14.23
CA ARG A 71 11.33 -4.60 12.95
C ARG A 71 12.30 -4.84 11.79
N TYR A 72 13.60 -4.68 12.03
CA TYR A 72 14.61 -5.01 11.02
C TYR A 72 14.61 -6.49 10.67
N VAL A 73 14.52 -7.37 11.67
CA VAL A 73 14.46 -8.82 11.45
C VAL A 73 13.21 -9.19 10.65
N ILE A 74 12.04 -8.64 11.00
CA ILE A 74 10.78 -8.85 10.26
C ILE A 74 10.95 -8.40 8.81
N TYR A 75 11.37 -7.15 8.57
CA TYR A 75 11.57 -6.63 7.22
C TYR A 75 12.55 -7.48 6.41
N ILE A 76 13.73 -7.79 6.96
CA ILE A 76 14.75 -8.60 6.30
C ILE A 76 14.21 -10.00 6.00
N SER A 77 13.47 -10.60 6.93
CA SER A 77 12.89 -11.94 6.73
C SER A 77 11.96 -11.97 5.51
N TYR A 78 11.05 -10.99 5.37
CA TYR A 78 10.16 -10.91 4.21
C TYR A 78 10.92 -10.66 2.91
N VAL A 79 11.92 -9.76 2.93
CA VAL A 79 12.73 -9.47 1.74
C VAL A 79 13.51 -10.71 1.31
N VAL A 80 14.15 -11.41 2.23
CA VAL A 80 14.90 -12.64 1.95
C VAL A 80 13.97 -13.73 1.40
N MET A 81 12.79 -13.92 1.99
CA MET A 81 11.80 -14.87 1.49
C MET A 81 11.34 -14.52 0.07
N LEU A 82 11.03 -13.25 -0.22
CA LEU A 82 10.67 -12.80 -1.58
C LEU A 82 11.80 -13.07 -2.56
N LEU A 83 13.04 -12.69 -2.21
CA LEU A 83 14.20 -12.89 -3.07
C LEU A 83 14.47 -14.38 -3.33
N PHE A 84 14.30 -15.23 -2.31
CA PHE A 84 14.41 -16.68 -2.46
C PHE A 84 13.36 -17.23 -3.43
N VAL A 85 12.09 -16.85 -3.25
CA VAL A 85 11.00 -17.22 -4.16
C VAL A 85 11.32 -16.75 -5.58
N PHE A 86 11.76 -15.50 -5.76
CA PHE A 86 12.10 -14.97 -7.08
C PHE A 86 13.29 -15.67 -7.74
N ALA A 87 14.31 -16.05 -6.96
CA ALA A 87 15.47 -16.79 -7.45
C ALA A 87 15.08 -18.21 -7.91
N LEU A 88 14.23 -18.88 -7.13
CA LEU A 88 13.69 -20.20 -7.47
C LEU A 88 12.84 -20.13 -8.75
N LEU A 89 11.95 -19.16 -8.85
CA LEU A 89 11.10 -18.94 -10.03
C LEU A 89 11.92 -18.63 -11.28
N ARG A 90 12.97 -17.80 -11.17
CA ARG A 90 13.88 -17.52 -12.27
C ARG A 90 14.62 -18.77 -12.74
N THR A 91 14.99 -19.64 -11.81
CA THR A 91 15.66 -20.91 -12.12
C THR A 91 14.72 -21.86 -12.86
N ILE A 92 13.48 -22.00 -12.39
CA ILE A 92 12.46 -22.84 -13.05
C ILE A 92 12.16 -22.35 -14.48
N ASN A 93 11.99 -21.04 -14.68
CA ASN A 93 11.74 -20.47 -16.01
C ASN A 93 12.87 -20.79 -17.00
N LYS A 94 14.14 -20.66 -16.57
CA LYS A 94 15.31 -20.98 -17.41
C LYS A 94 15.37 -22.45 -17.80
N VAL A 95 15.07 -23.36 -16.87
CA VAL A 95 15.23 -24.81 -17.09
C VAL A 95 14.13 -25.36 -18.00
N LYS A 96 12.90 -24.86 -17.87
CA LYS A 96 11.75 -25.47 -18.56
C LYS A 96 11.35 -24.79 -19.87
N GLY A 97 12.05 -23.74 -20.32
CA GLY A 97 11.58 -22.93 -21.46
C GLY A 97 10.17 -22.37 -21.25
N LEU A 98 9.72 -22.32 -20.00
CA LEU A 98 8.39 -21.89 -19.59
C LEU A 98 8.39 -20.38 -19.37
N ASP A 99 8.72 -19.62 -20.43
CA ASP A 99 8.41 -18.18 -20.50
C ASP A 99 6.90 -17.92 -20.26
N PHE A 100 6.10 -18.97 -20.33
CA PHE A 100 4.72 -19.02 -19.91
C PHE A 100 4.53 -18.59 -18.43
N LEU A 101 5.26 -19.12 -17.44
CA LEU A 101 4.77 -19.05 -16.06
C LEU A 101 4.71 -17.62 -15.46
N ILE A 102 5.74 -16.79 -15.66
CA ILE A 102 5.90 -15.48 -14.98
C ILE A 102 6.59 -14.45 -15.87
N GLU A 103 6.10 -13.20 -15.83
CA GLU A 103 6.75 -12.04 -16.43
C GLU A 103 7.90 -11.53 -15.54
N ILE A 104 9.15 -11.64 -16.03
CA ILE A 104 10.36 -11.22 -15.29
C ILE A 104 10.31 -9.73 -14.92
N GLU A 105 9.67 -8.89 -15.74
CA GLU A 105 9.52 -7.46 -15.45
C GLU A 105 8.71 -7.19 -14.19
N ARG A 106 7.73 -8.04 -13.84
CA ARG A 106 6.97 -7.89 -12.59
C ARG A 106 7.83 -8.19 -11.37
N ILE A 107 8.68 -9.21 -11.44
CA ILE A 107 9.67 -9.50 -10.40
C ILE A 107 10.60 -8.30 -10.21
N LYS A 108 11.12 -7.72 -11.31
CA LYS A 108 11.95 -6.50 -11.25
C LYS A 108 11.20 -5.35 -10.58
N ALA A 109 9.94 -5.14 -10.93
CA ALA A 109 9.12 -4.08 -10.37
C ALA A 109 8.89 -4.23 -8.86
N VAL A 110 8.64 -5.45 -8.38
CA VAL A 110 8.53 -5.72 -6.93
C VAL A 110 9.85 -5.43 -6.22
N ILE A 111 10.98 -5.93 -6.75
CA ILE A 111 12.31 -5.68 -6.14
C ILE A 111 12.60 -4.18 -6.02
N ILE A 112 12.25 -3.39 -7.04
CA ILE A 112 12.47 -1.94 -7.03
C ILE A 112 11.50 -1.24 -6.07
N ALA A 113 10.26 -1.73 -5.95
CA ALA A 113 9.30 -1.23 -4.97
C ALA A 113 9.81 -1.42 -3.53
N LEU A 114 10.55 -2.50 -3.23
CA LEU A 114 11.14 -2.74 -1.90
C LEU A 114 12.19 -1.68 -1.49
N LEU A 115 12.73 -0.91 -2.44
CA LEU A 115 13.68 0.19 -2.17
C LEU A 115 13.00 1.51 -1.82
N PHE A 116 11.68 1.60 -2.01
CA PHE A 116 10.92 2.83 -1.80
C PHE A 116 10.61 3.03 -0.31
N PRO A 117 10.70 4.26 0.23
CA PRO A 117 10.70 4.51 1.67
C PRO A 117 9.44 4.01 2.38
N SER A 118 8.25 4.20 1.80
CA SER A 118 7.00 3.71 2.40
C SER A 118 6.90 2.18 2.39
N MET A 119 7.46 1.49 1.38
CA MET A 119 7.50 0.03 1.38
C MET A 119 8.39 -0.53 2.48
N ILE A 120 9.56 0.08 2.69
CA ILE A 120 10.46 -0.25 3.81
C ILE A 120 9.73 -0.05 5.14
N TYR A 121 8.97 1.05 5.25
CA TYR A 121 8.19 1.37 6.43
C TYR A 121 7.10 0.32 6.72
N TYR A 122 6.20 0.06 5.77
CA TYR A 122 5.04 -0.82 5.98
C TYR A 122 5.40 -2.32 6.10
N LEU A 123 6.44 -2.80 5.41
CA LEU A 123 6.91 -4.19 5.57
C LEU A 123 7.64 -4.44 6.89
N GLY A 124 8.15 -3.38 7.55
CA GLY A 124 8.80 -3.47 8.85
C GLY A 124 7.85 -3.41 10.04
N VAL A 125 6.54 -3.24 9.81
CA VAL A 125 5.50 -3.18 10.84
C VAL A 125 5.23 -4.58 11.37
N ALA A 126 5.21 -4.74 12.70
CA ALA A 126 4.89 -6.00 13.36
C ALA A 126 3.37 -6.23 13.44
N ALA A 127 2.71 -6.42 12.29
CA ALA A 127 1.26 -6.58 12.20
C ALA A 127 0.85 -7.58 11.11
N LEU A 128 -0.39 -8.12 11.18
CA LEU A 128 -0.90 -9.08 10.19
C LEU A 128 -0.93 -8.50 8.78
N GLU A 129 -1.10 -7.19 8.66
CA GLU A 129 -1.08 -6.45 7.40
C GLU A 129 0.29 -6.55 6.69
N SER A 130 1.38 -6.81 7.42
CA SER A 130 2.68 -7.09 6.82
C SER A 130 2.71 -8.43 6.08
N ILE A 131 2.00 -9.45 6.61
CA ILE A 131 1.84 -10.77 5.98
C ILE A 131 0.93 -10.64 4.76
N THR A 132 -0.19 -9.93 4.88
CA THR A 132 -1.11 -9.71 3.75
C THR A 132 -0.44 -8.90 2.65
N LEU A 133 0.40 -7.93 2.99
CA LEU A 133 1.23 -7.18 2.05
C LEU A 133 2.23 -8.09 1.33
N PHE A 134 2.96 -8.93 2.07
CA PHE A 134 3.86 -9.93 1.48
C PHE A 134 3.13 -10.85 0.48
N LEU A 135 1.97 -11.39 0.85
CA LEU A 135 1.15 -12.21 -0.04
C LEU A 135 0.63 -11.43 -1.26
N SER A 136 0.26 -10.16 -1.07
CA SER A 136 -0.19 -9.27 -2.15
C SER A 136 0.91 -8.99 -3.17
N LEU A 137 2.18 -8.88 -2.72
CA LEU A 137 3.33 -8.77 -3.62
C LEU A 137 3.52 -10.03 -4.46
N LEU A 138 3.30 -11.21 -3.88
CA LEU A 138 3.31 -12.47 -4.63
C LEU A 138 2.15 -12.54 -5.63
N ILE A 139 0.94 -12.12 -5.23
CA ILE A 139 -0.21 -12.02 -6.13
C ILE A 139 0.12 -11.14 -7.34
N TYR A 140 0.79 -10.00 -7.13
CA TYR A 140 1.18 -9.14 -8.24
C TYR A 140 2.11 -9.84 -9.24
N VAL A 141 3.10 -10.61 -8.76
CA VAL A 141 3.99 -11.40 -9.64
C VAL A 141 3.19 -12.43 -10.45
N PHE A 142 2.23 -13.09 -9.82
CA PHE A 142 1.40 -14.12 -10.42
C PHE A 142 0.08 -13.62 -11.02
N ILE A 143 -0.10 -12.31 -11.20
CA ILE A 143 -1.43 -11.72 -11.50
C ILE A 143 -2.10 -12.29 -12.77
N SER A 144 -1.33 -12.77 -13.74
CA SER A 144 -1.84 -13.43 -14.96
C SER A 144 -2.27 -14.89 -14.76
N ARG A 145 -2.09 -15.45 -13.56
CA ARG A 145 -2.29 -16.87 -13.23
C ARG A 145 -3.43 -17.00 -12.23
N PHE A 146 -4.66 -17.03 -12.76
CA PHE A 146 -5.88 -17.07 -11.96
C PHE A 146 -5.87 -18.11 -10.84
N ALA A 147 -5.42 -19.34 -11.10
CA ALA A 147 -5.36 -20.39 -10.07
C ALA A 147 -4.44 -20.05 -8.88
N VAL A 148 -3.26 -19.48 -9.16
CA VAL A 148 -2.30 -19.08 -8.11
C VAL A 148 -2.82 -17.86 -7.37
N VAL A 149 -3.37 -16.87 -8.10
CA VAL A 149 -3.99 -15.68 -7.51
C VAL A 149 -5.14 -16.09 -6.59
N PHE A 150 -6.03 -16.97 -7.04
CA PHE A 150 -7.16 -17.46 -6.26
C PHE A 150 -6.71 -18.15 -4.97
N LEU A 151 -5.71 -19.03 -5.04
CA LEU A 151 -5.17 -19.69 -3.84
C LEU A 151 -4.56 -18.69 -2.86
N LEU A 152 -3.75 -17.74 -3.33
CA LEU A 152 -3.17 -16.71 -2.48
C LEU A 152 -4.26 -15.79 -1.87
N MET A 153 -5.30 -15.47 -2.63
CA MET A 153 -6.45 -14.70 -2.15
C MET A 153 -7.22 -15.43 -1.04
N LEU A 154 -7.38 -16.76 -1.13
CA LEU A 154 -7.98 -17.56 -0.05
C LEU A 154 -7.13 -17.50 1.22
N ILE A 155 -5.80 -17.51 1.10
CA ILE A 155 -4.90 -17.36 2.26
C ILE A 155 -5.08 -15.96 2.88
N ILE A 156 -5.07 -14.90 2.08
CA ILE A 156 -5.30 -13.54 2.59
C ILE A 156 -6.66 -13.43 3.27
N PHE A 157 -7.72 -14.01 2.69
CA PHE A 157 -9.07 -13.95 3.27
C PHE A 157 -9.16 -14.63 4.64
N ASN A 158 -8.42 -15.72 4.87
CA ASN A 158 -8.36 -16.39 6.17
C ASN A 158 -7.55 -15.61 7.22
N ILE A 159 -6.61 -14.77 6.79
CA ILE A 159 -5.78 -13.96 7.69
C ILE A 159 -6.47 -12.63 8.02
N ASP A 160 -6.90 -11.91 6.98
CA ASP A 160 -7.53 -10.60 7.06
C ASP A 160 -8.52 -10.43 5.87
N PRO A 161 -9.83 -10.63 6.11
CA PRO A 161 -10.87 -10.43 5.12
C PRO A 161 -10.90 -9.01 4.54
N GLY A 162 -10.55 -7.98 5.32
CA GLY A 162 -10.54 -6.58 4.88
C GLY A 162 -9.48 -6.35 3.82
N SER A 163 -8.24 -6.77 4.08
CA SER A 163 -7.17 -6.77 3.07
C SER A 163 -7.54 -7.58 1.82
N ALA A 164 -8.19 -8.74 1.98
CA ALA A 164 -8.63 -9.55 0.84
C ALA A 164 -9.65 -8.81 -0.06
N ILE A 165 -10.60 -8.06 0.50
CA ILE A 165 -11.55 -7.27 -0.29
C ILE A 165 -10.81 -6.20 -1.11
N VAL A 166 -9.85 -5.50 -0.51
CA VAL A 166 -9.08 -4.47 -1.21
C VAL A 166 -8.23 -5.07 -2.33
N VAL A 167 -7.49 -6.15 -2.05
CA VAL A 167 -6.63 -6.80 -3.05
C VAL A 167 -7.45 -7.40 -4.18
N SER A 168 -8.57 -8.08 -3.88
CA SER A 168 -9.47 -8.62 -4.92
C SER A 168 -10.08 -7.53 -5.78
N GLY A 169 -10.51 -6.41 -5.18
CA GLY A 169 -11.00 -5.24 -5.91
C GLY A 169 -9.97 -4.74 -6.93
N PHE A 170 -8.69 -4.67 -6.55
CA PHE A 170 -7.64 -4.26 -7.46
C PHE A 170 -7.43 -5.27 -8.58
N VAL A 171 -7.34 -6.57 -8.26
CA VAL A 171 -7.17 -7.64 -9.25
C VAL A 171 -8.27 -7.59 -10.31
N LEU A 172 -9.53 -7.42 -9.87
CA LEU A 172 -10.69 -7.31 -10.75
C LEU A 172 -10.61 -6.07 -11.65
N LEU A 173 -10.41 -4.89 -11.05
CA LEU A 173 -10.32 -3.64 -11.81
C LEU A 173 -9.14 -3.66 -12.80
N ARG A 174 -7.99 -4.17 -12.37
CA ARG A 174 -6.80 -4.33 -13.22
C ARG A 174 -7.09 -5.22 -14.40
N ASN A 175 -7.80 -6.33 -14.23
CA ASN A 175 -8.15 -7.21 -15.34
C ASN A 175 -9.12 -6.53 -16.33
N ILE A 176 -10.09 -5.76 -15.83
CA ILE A 176 -10.99 -4.94 -16.67
C ILE A 176 -10.21 -3.89 -17.46
N VAL A 177 -9.24 -3.22 -16.85
CA VAL A 177 -8.48 -2.15 -17.53
C VAL A 177 -7.41 -2.71 -18.48
N VAL A 178 -6.66 -3.72 -18.05
CA VAL A 178 -5.47 -4.20 -18.78
C VAL A 178 -5.83 -5.27 -19.81
N GLU A 179 -6.60 -6.30 -19.43
CA GLU A 179 -6.84 -7.48 -20.29
C GLU A 179 -8.07 -7.35 -21.19
N TYR A 180 -9.04 -6.49 -20.86
CA TYR A 180 -10.19 -6.27 -21.71
C TYR A 180 -9.77 -5.77 -23.10
N ASN A 181 -10.27 -6.41 -24.15
CA ASN A 181 -9.88 -6.10 -25.52
C ASN A 181 -10.65 -4.89 -26.07
N ALA A 182 -10.25 -3.70 -25.63
CA ALA A 182 -10.79 -2.43 -26.08
C ALA A 182 -9.68 -1.41 -26.34
N LYS A 183 -10.00 -0.37 -27.13
CA LYS A 183 -9.09 0.75 -27.39
C LYS A 183 -8.77 1.49 -26.08
N PHE A 184 -7.59 2.10 -26.00
CA PHE A 184 -7.13 2.83 -24.81
C PHE A 184 -8.15 3.89 -24.36
N LYS A 185 -8.71 4.67 -25.30
CA LYS A 185 -9.73 5.68 -24.99
C LYS A 185 -10.97 5.09 -24.31
N THR A 186 -11.43 3.91 -24.76
CA THR A 186 -12.55 3.19 -24.13
C THR A 186 -12.21 2.75 -22.72
N LYS A 187 -11.02 2.20 -22.49
CA LYS A 187 -10.54 1.79 -21.16
C LYS A 187 -10.47 2.98 -20.19
N MET A 188 -10.01 4.13 -20.67
CA MET A 188 -9.96 5.37 -19.90
C MET A 188 -11.37 5.87 -19.55
N ILE A 189 -12.32 5.84 -20.50
CA ILE A 189 -13.72 6.21 -20.25
C ILE A 189 -14.35 5.28 -19.21
N ILE A 190 -14.17 3.96 -19.33
CA ILE A 190 -14.67 2.99 -18.36
C ILE A 190 -14.10 3.29 -16.96
N SER A 191 -12.79 3.55 -16.86
CA SER A 191 -12.13 3.87 -15.59
C SER A 191 -12.70 5.15 -14.97
N LEU A 192 -12.88 6.20 -15.76
CA LEU A 192 -13.49 7.46 -15.32
C LEU A 192 -14.94 7.26 -14.88
N LEU A 193 -15.71 6.43 -15.59
CA LEU A 193 -17.09 6.13 -15.24
C LEU A 193 -17.16 5.43 -13.88
N ILE A 194 -16.32 4.42 -13.64
CA ILE A 194 -16.23 3.74 -12.34
C ILE A 194 -15.84 4.73 -11.24
N CYS A 195 -14.84 5.57 -11.47
CA CYS A 195 -14.44 6.61 -10.50
C CYS A 195 -15.59 7.58 -10.19
N SER A 196 -16.33 8.01 -11.22
CA SER A 196 -17.44 8.96 -11.07
C SER A 196 -18.62 8.34 -10.32
N LEU A 197 -18.95 7.07 -10.56
CA LEU A 197 -19.96 6.34 -9.80
C LEU A 197 -19.56 6.24 -8.31
N CYS A 198 -18.32 5.84 -8.03
CA CYS A 198 -17.80 5.78 -6.67
C CYS A 198 -17.79 7.16 -5.98
N PHE A 199 -17.52 8.23 -6.72
CA PHE A 199 -17.53 9.60 -6.20
C PHE A 199 -18.94 10.08 -5.85
N VAL A 200 -19.92 9.82 -6.72
CA VAL A 200 -21.31 10.30 -6.54
C VAL A 200 -22.04 9.47 -5.47
N VAL A 201 -21.90 8.14 -5.51
CA VAL A 201 -22.61 7.26 -4.58
C VAL A 201 -21.86 7.13 -3.25
N GLY A 202 -20.52 7.18 -3.27
CA GLY A 202 -19.71 7.20 -2.05
C GLY A 202 -19.96 6.00 -1.16
N ILE A 203 -20.12 6.26 0.15
CA ILE A 203 -20.32 5.23 1.18
C ILE A 203 -21.64 4.47 1.01
N GLU A 204 -22.65 5.07 0.36
CA GLU A 204 -23.95 4.42 0.10
C GLU A 204 -23.81 3.21 -0.82
N MET A 205 -22.71 3.07 -1.57
CA MET A 205 -22.41 1.85 -2.32
C MET A 205 -22.36 0.61 -1.41
N LEU A 206 -22.01 0.76 -0.13
CA LEU A 206 -21.96 -0.34 0.82
C LEU A 206 -23.35 -0.91 1.11
N THR A 207 -24.40 -0.10 1.06
CA THR A 207 -25.78 -0.55 1.31
C THR A 207 -26.24 -1.57 0.27
N MET A 208 -25.74 -1.47 -0.97
CA MET A 208 -26.02 -2.44 -2.02
C MET A 208 -25.48 -3.83 -1.68
N LEU A 209 -24.42 -3.92 -0.87
CA LEU A 209 -23.79 -5.17 -0.45
C LEU A 209 -24.50 -5.84 0.73
N PHE A 210 -25.41 -5.15 1.43
CA PHE A 210 -26.12 -5.69 2.61
C PHE A 210 -26.90 -6.97 2.29
N SER A 211 -27.36 -7.10 1.05
CA SER A 211 -28.11 -8.25 0.57
C SER A 211 -27.27 -9.52 0.34
N ILE A 212 -25.94 -9.42 0.36
CA ILE A 212 -25.03 -10.54 0.10
C ILE A 212 -24.62 -11.17 1.45
N PRO A 213 -24.90 -12.45 1.75
CA PRO A 213 -24.76 -13.00 3.11
C PRO A 213 -23.38 -12.82 3.79
N ILE A 214 -22.28 -12.93 3.05
CA ILE A 214 -20.92 -12.82 3.60
C ILE A 214 -20.42 -11.37 3.57
N LEU A 215 -20.72 -10.64 2.51
CA LEU A 215 -20.27 -9.26 2.34
C LEU A 215 -21.14 -8.26 3.11
N GLY A 216 -22.39 -8.61 3.35
CA GLY A 216 -23.41 -7.74 3.93
C GLY A 216 -23.16 -7.43 5.39
N SER A 217 -22.74 -8.42 6.18
CA SER A 217 -22.36 -8.20 7.58
C SER A 217 -21.10 -7.33 7.70
N ILE A 218 -20.12 -7.53 6.82
CA ILE A 218 -18.91 -6.71 6.79
C ILE A 218 -19.26 -5.28 6.34
N ALA A 219 -20.04 -5.15 5.27
CA ALA A 219 -20.44 -3.85 4.72
C ALA A 219 -21.32 -3.07 5.70
N SER A 220 -22.24 -3.72 6.43
CA SER A 220 -23.08 -3.06 7.42
C SER A 220 -22.27 -2.55 8.60
N VAL A 221 -21.31 -3.35 9.10
CA VAL A 221 -20.41 -2.93 10.17
C VAL A 221 -19.54 -1.75 9.72
N ILE A 222 -19.01 -1.77 8.50
CA ILE A 222 -18.23 -0.65 7.95
C ILE A 222 -19.11 0.59 7.82
N TYR A 223 -20.32 0.45 7.28
CA TYR A 223 -21.24 1.56 7.10
C TYR A 223 -21.58 2.21 8.46
N GLU A 224 -22.08 1.42 9.42
CA GLU A 224 -22.42 1.86 10.78
C GLU A 224 -21.22 2.51 11.49
N HIS A 225 -20.02 1.92 11.37
CA HIS A 225 -18.82 2.50 11.95
C HIS A 225 -18.53 3.91 11.43
N TYR A 226 -18.74 4.19 10.15
CA TYR A 226 -18.41 5.50 9.56
C TYR A 226 -19.59 6.48 9.55
N THR A 227 -20.83 6.00 9.72
CA THR A 227 -22.03 6.86 9.78
C THR A 227 -22.49 7.16 11.20
N GLU A 228 -22.15 6.32 12.19
CA GLU A 228 -22.65 6.46 13.56
C GLU A 228 -21.53 6.57 14.60
N ILE A 229 -20.53 5.68 14.56
CA ILE A 229 -19.52 5.56 15.64
C ILE A 229 -18.32 6.51 15.44
N TYR A 230 -17.76 6.53 14.23
CA TYR A 230 -16.58 7.31 13.84
C TYR A 230 -16.92 8.33 12.75
N THR A 231 -18.04 9.04 12.93
CA THR A 231 -18.48 10.14 12.04
C THR A 231 -17.39 11.19 11.84
N ASP A 232 -16.62 11.48 12.89
CA ASP A 232 -15.48 12.39 12.85
C ASP A 232 -14.40 11.92 11.87
N VAL A 233 -14.17 10.61 11.73
CA VAL A 233 -13.21 10.05 10.76
C VAL A 233 -13.75 10.18 9.34
N ALA A 234 -15.05 9.94 9.14
CA ALA A 234 -15.68 10.04 7.83
C ALA A 234 -15.73 11.49 7.31
N THR A 235 -15.91 12.44 8.21
CA THR A 235 -15.99 13.88 7.93
C THR A 235 -14.63 14.60 7.99
N LYS A 236 -13.59 13.96 8.55
CA LYS A 236 -12.23 14.52 8.73
C LYS A 236 -11.66 15.13 7.46
N TYR A 237 -11.86 14.47 6.32
CA TYR A 237 -11.36 14.92 5.02
C TYR A 237 -12.47 14.93 3.97
N PRO A 238 -12.66 16.06 3.26
CA PRO A 238 -13.52 16.12 2.08
C PRO A 238 -13.13 15.04 1.07
N LEU A 239 -14.12 14.46 0.39
CA LEU A 239 -13.95 13.37 -0.59
C LEU A 239 -12.82 13.64 -1.60
N ILE A 240 -12.74 14.87 -2.13
CA ILE A 240 -11.75 15.27 -3.13
C ILE A 240 -10.31 15.24 -2.58
N LEU A 241 -10.11 15.48 -1.28
CA LEU A 241 -8.79 15.51 -0.66
C LEU A 241 -8.26 14.12 -0.31
N ARG A 242 -9.14 13.11 -0.24
CA ARG A 242 -8.79 11.74 0.18
C ARG A 242 -7.68 11.10 -0.68
N PRO A 243 -7.72 11.14 -2.03
CA PRO A 243 -6.64 10.62 -2.85
C PRO A 243 -5.29 11.35 -2.63
N PHE A 244 -5.32 12.65 -2.31
CA PHE A 244 -4.11 13.41 -2.01
C PHE A 244 -3.48 12.98 -0.68
N VAL A 245 -4.30 12.71 0.34
CA VAL A 245 -3.83 12.14 1.61
C VAL A 245 -3.24 10.74 1.40
N THR A 246 -3.89 9.91 0.57
CA THR A 246 -3.35 8.60 0.18
C THR A 246 -2.01 8.76 -0.54
N PHE A 247 -1.87 9.72 -1.44
CA PHE A 247 -0.59 9.99 -2.09
C PHE A 247 0.50 10.41 -1.08
N MET A 248 0.18 11.32 -0.15
CA MET A 248 1.14 11.82 0.84
C MET A 248 1.63 10.71 1.78
N THR A 249 0.70 9.93 2.34
CA THR A 249 1.03 8.73 3.13
C THR A 249 1.77 7.68 2.33
N GLY A 250 1.46 7.56 1.03
CA GLY A 250 2.07 6.60 0.12
C GLY A 250 3.51 6.90 -0.26
N VAL A 251 3.90 8.18 -0.28
CA VAL A 251 5.31 8.58 -0.43
C VAL A 251 6.03 8.36 0.91
N PHE A 252 5.66 9.16 1.93
CA PHE A 252 6.12 9.01 3.30
C PHE A 252 5.44 10.05 4.21
N MET A 253 4.36 9.66 4.89
CA MET A 253 3.77 10.42 6.01
C MET A 253 3.34 9.42 7.09
N THR A 254 3.83 9.58 8.31
CA THR A 254 3.49 8.71 9.45
C THR A 254 2.09 9.01 10.00
N SER A 255 1.57 8.15 10.88
CA SER A 255 0.27 8.41 11.55
C SER A 255 0.30 9.68 12.39
N ASP A 256 1.45 9.99 13.00
CA ASP A 256 1.69 11.23 13.76
C ASP A 256 1.98 12.46 12.87
N GLY A 257 1.88 12.33 11.54
CA GLY A 257 2.00 13.45 10.59
C GLY A 257 3.43 13.82 10.18
N VAL A 258 4.45 13.08 10.63
CA VAL A 258 5.84 13.29 10.23
C VAL A 258 5.96 13.01 8.74
N LYS A 259 6.39 14.02 7.98
CA LYS A 259 6.44 13.97 6.50
C LYS A 259 7.72 14.58 5.97
N SER A 260 8.16 14.11 4.81
CA SER A 260 9.26 14.74 4.07
C SER A 260 8.72 15.53 2.89
N ILE A 261 8.67 16.86 3.02
CA ILE A 261 8.05 17.74 2.02
C ILE A 261 8.81 17.74 0.70
N ILE A 262 10.15 17.74 0.76
CA ILE A 262 10.99 17.68 -0.44
C ILE A 262 10.73 16.36 -1.19
N ALA A 263 10.69 15.24 -0.46
CA ALA A 263 10.32 13.95 -1.02
C ALA A 263 8.92 13.97 -1.65
N LEU A 264 7.93 14.55 -0.96
CA LEU A 264 6.57 14.67 -1.45
C LEU A 264 6.48 15.47 -2.75
N LEU A 265 7.13 16.64 -2.81
CA LEU A 265 7.16 17.48 -4.01
C LEU A 265 7.83 16.77 -5.20
N LEU A 266 8.99 16.15 -4.98
CA LEU A 266 9.71 15.43 -6.04
C LEU A 266 8.91 14.23 -6.54
N SER A 267 8.26 13.50 -5.63
CA SER A 267 7.38 12.38 -5.97
C SER A 267 6.14 12.83 -6.71
N PHE A 268 5.55 13.97 -6.33
CA PHE A 268 4.39 14.52 -7.03
C PHE A 268 4.74 14.89 -8.48
N LEU A 269 5.84 15.63 -8.69
CA LEU A 269 6.32 15.99 -10.02
C LEU A 269 6.67 14.75 -10.86
N ALA A 270 7.34 13.76 -10.26
CA ALA A 270 7.66 12.50 -10.92
C ALA A 270 6.40 11.73 -11.32
N PHE A 271 5.38 11.71 -10.46
CA PHE A 271 4.11 11.05 -10.72
C PHE A 271 3.30 11.74 -11.82
N CYS A 272 3.23 13.08 -11.84
CA CYS A 272 2.62 13.83 -12.94
C CYS A 272 3.32 13.55 -14.28
N ASN A 273 4.65 13.53 -14.30
CA ASN A 273 5.42 13.20 -15.49
C ASN A 273 5.19 11.74 -15.95
N LEU A 274 5.07 10.81 -15.00
CA LEU A 274 4.75 9.41 -15.26
C LEU A 274 3.36 9.27 -15.93
N ILE A 275 2.34 9.96 -15.40
CA ILE A 275 0.98 9.97 -15.98
C ILE A 275 1.03 10.53 -17.41
N TYR A 276 1.69 11.67 -17.62
CA TYR A 276 1.78 12.32 -18.93
C TYR A 276 2.45 11.41 -19.96
N LYS A 277 3.60 10.80 -19.63
CA LYS A 277 4.28 9.88 -20.55
C LYS A 277 3.50 8.58 -20.79
N SER A 278 2.84 8.06 -19.76
CA SER A 278 1.97 6.89 -19.88
C SER A 278 0.82 7.15 -20.86
N TYR A 279 0.19 8.33 -20.76
CA TYR A 279 -0.86 8.76 -21.69
C TYR A 279 -0.34 8.78 -23.13
N LEU A 280 0.78 9.45 -23.40
CA LEU A 280 1.35 9.54 -24.75
C LEU A 280 1.62 8.15 -25.35
N VAL A 281 2.32 7.28 -24.61
CA VAL A 281 2.67 5.93 -25.10
C VAL A 281 1.42 5.10 -25.38
N ASN A 282 0.41 5.19 -24.51
CA ASN A 282 -0.84 4.45 -24.70
C ASN A 282 -1.65 4.98 -25.89
N GLU A 283 -1.70 6.30 -26.09
CA GLU A 283 -2.36 6.92 -27.25
C GLU A 283 -1.72 6.48 -28.56
N PHE A 284 -0.39 6.54 -28.67
CA PHE A 284 0.33 6.09 -29.87
C PHE A 284 0.12 4.61 -30.18
N SER A 285 -0.04 3.76 -29.16
CA SER A 285 -0.28 2.32 -29.35
C SER A 285 -1.72 1.96 -29.76
N GLY A 286 -2.68 2.88 -29.61
CA GLY A 286 -4.11 2.67 -29.89
C GLY A 286 -4.85 1.77 -28.89
N PHE A 287 -4.36 0.56 -28.64
CA PHE A 287 -4.93 -0.41 -27.67
C PHE A 287 -4.39 -0.24 -26.24
N GLY A 288 -3.34 0.55 -26.07
CA GLY A 288 -2.60 0.73 -24.81
C GLY A 288 -1.49 -0.30 -24.66
N ASN A 289 -0.32 0.14 -24.19
CA ASN A 289 0.74 -0.77 -23.78
C ASN A 289 0.35 -1.35 -22.40
N LYS A 290 0.28 -2.68 -22.30
CA LYS A 290 -0.15 -3.38 -21.08
C LYS A 290 0.56 -2.88 -19.82
N ARG A 291 1.87 -2.60 -19.90
CA ARG A 291 2.69 -2.15 -18.76
C ARG A 291 2.37 -0.73 -18.31
N SER A 292 1.96 0.15 -19.21
CA SER A 292 1.51 1.52 -18.89
C SER A 292 0.02 1.58 -18.52
N LEU A 293 -0.78 0.61 -18.95
CA LEU A 293 -2.18 0.45 -18.50
C LEU A 293 -2.28 0.07 -17.01
N GLU A 294 -1.26 -0.59 -16.44
CA GLU A 294 -1.19 -0.86 -15.00
C GLU A 294 -1.31 0.44 -14.18
N LEU A 295 -0.67 1.54 -14.61
CA LEU A 295 -0.79 2.83 -13.94
C LEU A 295 -2.23 3.35 -13.94
N LEU A 296 -2.96 3.19 -15.06
CA LEU A 296 -4.36 3.58 -15.15
C LEU A 296 -5.22 2.76 -14.17
N ALA A 297 -4.98 1.45 -14.08
CA ALA A 297 -5.68 0.59 -13.13
C ALA A 297 -5.40 1.01 -11.67
N VAL A 298 -4.15 1.33 -11.32
CA VAL A 298 -3.78 1.81 -9.98
C VAL A 298 -4.47 3.13 -9.64
N VAL A 299 -4.39 4.12 -10.55
CA VAL A 299 -5.02 5.43 -10.33
C VAL A 299 -6.52 5.29 -10.18
N ALA A 300 -7.18 4.55 -11.08
CA ALA A 300 -8.61 4.29 -11.00
C ALA A 300 -8.99 3.58 -9.70
N PHE A 301 -8.20 2.58 -9.29
CA PHE A 301 -8.45 1.84 -8.05
C PHE A 301 -8.39 2.73 -6.81
N ILE A 302 -7.31 3.51 -6.66
CA ILE A 302 -7.12 4.40 -5.51
C ILE A 302 -8.24 5.44 -5.46
N LEU A 303 -8.61 6.04 -6.60
CA LEU A 303 -9.71 7.01 -6.66
C LEU A 303 -11.03 6.36 -6.24
N SER A 304 -11.41 5.23 -6.85
CA SER A 304 -12.65 4.53 -6.55
C SER A 304 -12.76 4.12 -5.08
N PHE A 305 -11.73 3.48 -4.52
CA PHE A 305 -11.76 2.99 -3.14
C PHE A 305 -11.74 4.12 -2.11
N SER A 306 -10.93 5.17 -2.33
CA SER A 306 -10.87 6.30 -1.39
C SER A 306 -12.16 7.13 -1.34
N PHE A 307 -12.98 7.12 -2.40
CA PHE A 307 -14.30 7.75 -2.38
C PHE A 307 -15.34 6.90 -1.63
N VAL A 308 -15.31 5.58 -1.78
CA VAL A 308 -16.29 4.68 -1.12
C VAL A 308 -15.99 4.48 0.37
N LEU A 309 -14.71 4.38 0.74
CA LEU A 309 -14.28 3.99 2.10
C LEU A 309 -13.56 5.14 2.82
N PRO A 310 -14.24 5.91 3.69
CA PRO A 310 -13.67 7.11 4.32
C PRO A 310 -12.43 6.87 5.19
N GLY A 311 -12.37 5.74 5.92
CA GLY A 311 -11.20 5.38 6.72
C GLY A 311 -10.05 4.78 5.93
N TYR A 312 -10.23 4.47 4.64
CA TYR A 312 -9.21 3.90 3.76
C TYR A 312 -8.50 5.00 2.97
N THR A 313 -8.14 6.09 3.64
CA THR A 313 -7.37 7.22 3.08
C THR A 313 -5.87 7.08 3.31
N ASN A 314 -5.46 6.13 4.16
CA ASN A 314 -4.06 5.84 4.41
C ASN A 314 -3.50 4.89 3.33
N ALA A 315 -2.31 5.18 2.81
CA ALA A 315 -1.64 4.37 1.82
C ALA A 315 -1.28 2.96 2.26
N LYS A 316 -1.30 2.65 3.56
CA LYS A 316 -1.06 1.29 4.05
C LYS A 316 -1.94 0.25 3.35
N TYR A 317 -3.18 0.62 3.01
CA TYR A 317 -4.13 -0.23 2.31
C TYR A 317 -3.85 -0.38 0.81
N TYR A 318 -3.01 0.49 0.23
CA TYR A 318 -2.74 0.56 -1.21
C TYR A 318 -1.27 0.33 -1.55
N ILE A 319 -0.40 0.17 -0.55
CA ILE A 319 1.05 0.09 -0.79
C ILE A 319 1.41 -1.12 -1.67
N PHE A 320 0.60 -2.19 -1.64
CA PHE A 320 0.74 -3.34 -2.52
C PHE A 320 0.62 -3.01 -4.03
N LEU A 321 0.12 -1.82 -4.38
CA LEU A 321 0.02 -1.31 -5.75
C LEU A 321 1.32 -0.69 -6.26
N LEU A 322 2.27 -0.39 -5.38
CA LEU A 322 3.52 0.26 -5.75
C LEU A 322 4.32 -0.50 -6.84
N PRO A 323 4.40 -1.84 -6.84
CA PRO A 323 5.00 -2.58 -7.95
C PRO A 323 4.38 -2.28 -9.33
N ALA A 324 3.07 -2.03 -9.41
CA ALA A 324 2.42 -1.65 -10.66
C ALA A 324 2.87 -0.27 -11.16
N ILE A 325 3.00 0.70 -10.24
CA ILE A 325 3.58 2.01 -10.54
C ILE A 325 5.04 1.86 -10.99
N MET A 326 5.82 1.01 -10.31
CA MET A 326 7.22 0.74 -10.68
C MET A 326 7.34 0.06 -12.05
N LEU A 327 6.44 -0.87 -12.40
CA LEU A 327 6.43 -1.51 -13.72
C LEU A 327 6.23 -0.48 -14.83
N SER A 328 5.25 0.41 -14.70
CA SER A 328 5.04 1.50 -15.66
C SER A 328 6.25 2.46 -15.70
N SER A 329 6.85 2.75 -14.54
CA SER A 329 8.02 3.64 -14.44
C SER A 329 9.24 3.06 -15.13
N ILE A 330 9.54 1.78 -14.93
CA ILE A 330 10.66 1.08 -15.59
C ILE A 330 10.45 1.07 -17.10
N ASN A 331 9.21 0.82 -17.56
CA ASN A 331 8.86 0.79 -18.97
C ASN A 331 9.08 2.15 -19.66
N LEU A 332 8.80 3.27 -18.97
CA LEU A 332 8.83 4.62 -19.55
C LEU A 332 10.15 5.36 -19.36
N PHE A 333 10.85 5.12 -18.24
CA PHE A 333 12.06 5.86 -17.88
C PHE A 333 13.33 5.01 -17.88
N GLY A 334 13.19 3.68 -17.87
CA GLY A 334 14.30 2.74 -17.76
C GLY A 334 14.71 2.44 -16.32
N LEU A 335 15.26 1.24 -16.12
CA LEU A 335 15.60 0.67 -14.81
C LEU A 335 16.47 1.58 -13.95
N SER A 336 17.60 2.07 -14.48
CA SER A 336 18.59 2.81 -13.71
C SER A 336 18.05 4.10 -13.12
N LYS A 337 17.18 4.81 -13.86
CA LYS A 337 16.59 6.08 -13.40
C LYS A 337 15.61 5.85 -12.26
N VAL A 338 14.81 4.78 -12.34
CA VAL A 338 13.85 4.43 -11.28
C VAL A 338 14.57 4.00 -10.01
N ILE A 339 15.64 3.21 -10.11
CA ILE A 339 16.46 2.84 -8.95
C ILE A 339 17.08 4.07 -8.30
N LEU A 340 17.71 4.96 -9.10
CA LEU A 340 18.31 6.19 -8.59
C LEU A 340 17.27 7.07 -7.88
N PHE A 341 16.07 7.19 -8.45
CA PHE A 341 14.98 7.93 -7.85
C PHE A 341 14.58 7.33 -6.50
N ASN A 342 14.30 6.02 -6.42
CA ASN A 342 13.90 5.37 -5.16
C ASN A 342 14.98 5.49 -4.09
N PHE A 343 16.25 5.34 -4.47
CA PHE A 343 17.37 5.54 -3.55
C PHE A 343 17.44 6.97 -3.02
N ALA A 344 17.35 7.97 -3.90
CA ALA A 344 17.35 9.38 -3.51
C ALA A 344 16.18 9.71 -2.57
N MET A 345 14.99 9.18 -2.86
CA MET A 345 13.80 9.33 -2.03
C MET A 345 13.99 8.74 -0.63
N SER A 346 14.55 7.55 -0.53
CA SER A 346 14.87 6.91 0.77
C SER A 346 15.90 7.71 1.57
N CYS A 347 16.94 8.24 0.91
CA CYS A 347 17.91 9.12 1.55
C CYS A 347 17.29 10.44 2.06
N LEU A 348 16.42 11.07 1.28
CA LEU A 348 15.71 12.30 1.68
C LEU A 348 14.81 12.07 2.89
N VAL A 349 14.07 10.96 2.90
CA VAL A 349 13.24 10.57 4.05
C VAL A 349 14.11 10.35 5.28
N LEU A 350 15.21 9.61 5.16
CA LEU A 350 16.13 9.34 6.26
C LEU A 350 16.75 10.63 6.81
N PHE A 351 17.18 11.54 5.93
CA PHE A 351 17.69 12.85 6.33
C PHE A 351 16.62 13.67 7.08
N THR A 352 15.38 13.66 6.59
CA THR A 352 14.27 14.36 7.24
C THR A 352 13.99 13.82 8.63
N LEU A 353 14.03 12.49 8.81
CA LEU A 353 13.84 11.85 10.11
C LEU A 353 14.99 12.13 11.08
N LEU A 354 16.23 12.21 10.60
CA LEU A 354 17.38 12.61 11.43
C LEU A 354 17.24 14.06 11.87
N HIS A 355 16.89 14.96 10.95
CA HIS A 355 16.70 16.37 11.27
C HIS A 355 15.54 16.60 12.24
N ALA A 356 14.44 15.88 12.12
CA ALA A 356 13.29 15.99 13.03
C ALA A 356 13.59 15.57 14.49
N ARG A 357 14.73 14.92 14.74
CA ARG A 357 15.19 14.46 16.07
C ARG A 357 16.33 15.30 16.67
N MET A 358 16.95 16.17 15.87
CA MET A 358 17.95 17.14 16.35
C MET A 358 17.22 18.37 16.87
#